data_AF-A0A7W0SLS7-F1
#
_entry.id   AF-A0A7W0SLS7-F1
#
_cell.length_a   1.000
_cell.length_b   1.000
_cell.length_c   1.000
_cell.angle_alpha   90.00
_cell.angle_beta   90.00
_cell.angle_gamma   90.00
#
_symmetry.space_group_name_H-M   'P 1'
#
loop_
_entity.id
_entity.type
_entity.pdbx_description
1 polymer ?
#
loop_
_entity_poly.entity_id
_entity_poly.type
_entity_poly.pdbx_seq_one_letter_code
_entity_poly.pdbx_strand_id
1 'polypeptide(L)'
;EINRFEHGLVESGVQVIKCFLHISFEEQKERLLARLDDPEKQWKFNPGDIDERKHWPAYAKAYEAVLNRTNTELAPWYVVPSDRKWYRNWAIGRLLIETLTEMDPQFPAPDYDVEEQRRRLTDVT
;
A
#
# COMPACT_ATOMS: atom_id res chain seq x y z
N GLU A 1 8.84 19.84 -2.16
CA GLU A 1 9.91 18.87 -1.82
C GLU A 1 9.48 17.43 -2.07
N ILE A 2 8.31 17.00 -1.56
CA ILE A 2 7.74 15.65 -1.81
C ILE A 2 7.72 15.29 -3.31
N ASN A 3 7.12 16.12 -4.16
CA ASN A 3 7.05 15.81 -5.60
C ASN A 3 8.44 15.67 -6.25
N ARG A 4 9.43 16.45 -5.81
CA ARG A 4 10.81 16.35 -6.32
C ARG A 4 11.45 15.04 -5.88
N PHE A 5 11.20 14.61 -4.65
CA PHE A 5 11.66 13.33 -4.14
C PHE A 5 11.01 12.16 -4.90
N GLU A 6 9.68 12.18 -5.06
CA GLU A 6 8.95 11.17 -5.82
C GLU A 6 9.41 11.11 -7.28
N HIS A 7 9.66 12.26 -7.91
CA HIS A 7 10.22 12.33 -9.26
C HIS A 7 11.58 11.63 -9.35
N GLY A 8 12.49 11.90 -8.40
CA GLY A 8 13.80 11.25 -8.37
C GLY A 8 13.70 9.72 -8.20
N LEU A 9 12.71 9.22 -7.44
CA LEU A 9 12.44 7.79 -7.33
C LEU A 9 12.02 7.21 -8.69
N VAL A 10 11.08 7.85 -9.37
CA VAL A 10 10.59 7.40 -10.69
C VAL A 10 11.72 7.41 -11.72
N GLU A 11 12.55 8.46 -11.74
CA GLU A 11 13.75 8.52 -12.62
C GLU A 11 14.75 7.40 -12.34
N SER A 12 14.82 6.91 -11.10
CA SER A 12 15.66 5.76 -10.73
C SER A 12 15.03 4.38 -11.02
N GLY A 13 13.85 4.35 -11.64
CA GLY A 13 13.14 3.12 -12.00
C GLY A 13 12.20 2.58 -10.91
N VAL A 14 11.87 3.37 -9.89
CA VAL A 14 10.91 2.97 -8.84
C VAL A 14 9.49 3.35 -9.26
N GLN A 15 8.59 2.38 -9.33
CA GLN A 15 7.16 2.64 -9.52
C GLN A 15 6.50 3.03 -8.19
N VAL A 16 5.96 4.25 -8.10
CA VAL A 16 5.38 4.80 -6.87
C VAL A 16 3.85 4.67 -6.88
N ILE A 17 3.30 3.88 -5.95
CA ILE A 17 1.86 3.76 -5.72
C ILE A 17 1.52 4.33 -4.34
N LYS A 18 0.67 5.37 -4.29
CA LYS A 18 0.25 6.00 -3.03
C LYS A 18 -1.23 5.75 -2.78
N CYS A 19 -1.56 5.15 -1.64
CA CYS A 19 -2.94 4.81 -1.28
C CYS A 19 -3.37 5.56 -0.03
N PHE A 20 -4.42 6.37 -0.14
CA PHE A 20 -5.08 6.97 1.02
C PHE A 20 -6.28 6.11 1.42
N LEU A 21 -6.19 5.48 2.59
CA LEU A 21 -7.23 4.58 3.10
C LEU A 21 -8.35 5.37 3.78
N HIS A 22 -9.30 5.82 2.98
CA HIS A 22 -10.35 6.72 3.44
C HIS A 22 -11.43 5.96 4.21
N ILE A 23 -11.46 6.16 5.53
CA ILE A 23 -12.54 5.67 6.40
C ILE A 23 -13.45 6.82 6.82
N SER A 24 -14.72 6.53 7.06
CA SER A 24 -15.65 7.50 7.63
C SER A 24 -15.35 7.75 9.11
N PHE A 25 -15.81 8.92 9.59
CA PHE A 25 -15.74 9.26 11.01
C PHE A 25 -16.47 8.21 11.86
N GLU A 26 -17.62 7.70 11.41
CA GLU A 26 -18.37 6.70 12.18
C GLU A 26 -17.68 5.33 12.19
N GLU A 27 -17.18 4.85 11.06
CA GLU A 27 -16.43 3.58 11.03
C GLU A 27 -15.21 3.61 11.96
N GLN A 28 -14.49 4.73 12.03
CA GLN A 28 -13.36 4.86 12.96
C GLN A 28 -13.82 4.67 14.42
N LYS A 29 -14.95 5.26 14.81
CA LYS A 29 -15.50 5.11 16.17
C LYS A 29 -15.88 3.67 16.45
N GLU A 30 -16.60 3.02 15.53
CA GLU A 30 -16.99 1.61 15.68
C GLU A 30 -15.76 0.71 15.86
N ARG A 31 -14.69 0.95 15.08
CA ARG A 31 -13.43 0.21 15.21
C ARG A 31 -12.72 0.44 16.54
N LEU A 32 -12.75 1.66 17.07
CA LEU A 32 -12.13 1.99 18.36
C LEU A 32 -12.90 1.33 19.51
N LEU A 33 -14.23 1.38 19.49
CA LEU A 33 -15.09 0.68 20.44
C LEU A 33 -14.83 -0.83 20.41
N ALA A 34 -14.82 -1.43 19.22
CA ALA A 34 -14.54 -2.86 19.06
C ALA A 34 -13.14 -3.31 19.54
N ARG A 35 -12.16 -2.39 19.66
CA ARG A 35 -10.85 -2.70 20.28
C ARG A 35 -10.92 -2.71 21.81
N LEU A 36 -11.78 -1.88 22.40
CA LEU A 36 -12.00 -1.82 23.84
C LEU A 36 -12.83 -3.03 24.31
N ASP A 37 -13.82 -3.43 23.52
CA ASP A 37 -14.75 -4.52 23.85
C ASP A 37 -14.12 -5.92 23.73
N ASP A 38 -13.00 -6.05 23.01
CA ASP A 38 -12.31 -7.32 22.75
C ASP A 38 -10.97 -7.39 23.50
N PRO A 39 -10.85 -8.22 24.56
CA PRO A 39 -9.61 -8.38 25.32
C PRO A 39 -8.37 -8.73 24.49
N GLU A 40 -8.52 -9.44 23.37
CA GLU A 40 -7.41 -9.80 22.49
C GLU A 40 -6.91 -8.61 21.65
N LYS A 41 -7.68 -7.52 21.60
CA LYS A 41 -7.38 -6.30 20.82
C LYS A 41 -7.07 -5.09 21.68
N GLN A 42 -7.35 -5.10 22.98
CA GLN A 42 -7.13 -3.96 23.88
C GLN A 42 -5.70 -3.44 23.85
N TRP A 43 -4.70 -4.31 23.69
CA TRP A 43 -3.29 -3.90 23.56
C TRP A 43 -3.00 -3.00 22.33
N LYS A 44 -3.87 -3.03 21.30
CA LYS A 44 -3.76 -2.20 20.09
C LYS A 44 -4.43 -0.84 20.26
N PHE A 45 -5.13 -0.60 21.36
CA PHE A 45 -5.82 0.65 21.60
C PHE A 45 -4.86 1.67 22.18
N ASN A 46 -4.79 2.85 21.55
CA ASN A 46 -4.08 4.00 22.07
C ASN A 46 -5.11 5.05 22.49
N PRO A 47 -5.17 5.49 23.77
CA PRO A 47 -6.05 6.58 24.19
C PRO A 47 -5.90 7.86 23.36
N GLY A 48 -4.70 8.14 22.84
CA GLY A 48 -4.45 9.27 21.95
C GLY A 48 -5.28 9.24 20.66
N ASP A 49 -5.74 8.06 20.20
CA ASP A 49 -6.63 7.96 19.03
C ASP A 49 -7.96 8.72 19.25
N ILE A 50 -8.42 8.87 20.50
CA ILE A 50 -9.61 9.68 20.84
C ILE A 50 -9.31 11.17 20.74
N ASP A 51 -8.12 11.59 21.17
CA ASP A 51 -7.73 12.99 21.11
C ASP A 51 -7.52 13.44 19.67
N GLU A 52 -6.83 12.63 18.86
CA GLU A 52 -6.64 12.90 17.42
C GLU A 52 -7.96 12.94 16.65
N ARG A 53 -8.95 12.14 17.07
CA ARG A 53 -10.29 12.17 16.48
C ARG A 53 -10.96 13.54 16.61
N LYS A 54 -10.65 14.35 17.64
CA LYS A 54 -11.16 15.73 17.76
C LYS A 54 -10.64 16.65 16.65
N HIS A 55 -9.48 16.30 16.07
CA HIS A 55 -8.85 17.04 14.99
C HIS A 55 -9.26 16.55 13.59
N TRP A 56 -10.30 15.70 13.48
CA TRP A 56 -10.76 15.17 12.19
C TRP A 56 -10.93 16.21 11.07
N PRO A 57 -11.55 17.39 11.29
CA PRO A 57 -11.67 18.39 10.23
C PRO A 57 -10.31 18.95 9.78
N ALA A 58 -9.36 19.08 10.70
CA ALA A 58 -8.01 19.53 10.37
C ALA A 58 -7.25 18.47 9.56
N TYR A 59 -7.38 17.20 9.92
CA TYR A 59 -6.83 16.09 9.13
C TYR A 59 -7.44 16.03 7.73
N ALA A 60 -8.76 16.16 7.59
CA ALA A 60 -9.43 16.15 6.29
C ALA A 60 -8.89 17.26 5.38
N LYS A 61 -8.76 18.49 5.91
CA LYS A 61 -8.17 19.63 5.19
C LYS A 61 -6.70 19.40 4.82
N ALA A 62 -5.93 18.81 5.73
CA ALA A 62 -4.53 18.49 5.48
C ALA A 62 -4.38 17.44 4.36
N TYR A 63 -5.17 16.37 4.39
CA TYR A 63 -5.16 15.34 3.34
C TYR A 63 -5.64 15.89 2.01
N GLU A 64 -6.69 16.73 1.97
CA GLU A 64 -7.11 17.42 0.74
C GLU A 64 -5.95 18.23 0.14
N ALA A 65 -5.20 18.97 0.96
CA ALA A 65 -4.04 19.72 0.49
C ALA A 65 -2.91 18.80 -0.03
N VAL A 66 -2.63 17.68 0.64
CA VAL A 66 -1.63 16.69 0.20
C VAL A 66 -2.05 16.07 -1.13
N LEU A 67 -3.29 15.59 -1.25
CA LEU A 67 -3.81 14.98 -2.46
C LEU A 67 -3.77 15.97 -3.63
N ASN A 68 -4.24 17.21 -3.45
CA ASN A 68 -4.24 18.21 -4.50
C ASN A 68 -2.83 18.65 -4.94
N ARG A 69 -1.85 18.67 -4.04
CA ARG A 69 -0.49 19.16 -4.33
C ARG A 69 0.49 18.09 -4.77
N THR A 70 0.21 16.82 -4.46
CA THR A 70 1.15 15.71 -4.66
C THR A 70 0.56 14.56 -5.49
N ASN A 71 -0.67 14.69 -6.01
CA ASN A 71 -1.19 13.77 -7.01
C ASN A 71 -0.67 14.16 -8.39
N THR A 72 0.37 13.48 -8.86
CA THR A 72 1.01 13.74 -10.16
C THR A 72 0.84 12.53 -11.08
N GLU A 73 1.02 12.70 -12.39
CA GLU A 73 0.96 11.58 -13.34
C GLU A 73 2.02 10.51 -13.07
N LEU A 74 3.20 10.91 -12.60
CA LEU A 74 4.32 10.00 -12.31
C LEU A 74 4.18 9.27 -10.97
N ALA A 75 3.49 9.88 -10.00
CA ALA A 75 3.25 9.32 -8.68
C ALA A 75 1.81 9.65 -8.24
N PRO A 76 0.81 8.90 -8.74
CA PRO A 76 -0.59 9.19 -8.45
C PRO A 76 -0.99 8.75 -7.03
N TRP A 77 -2.02 9.40 -6.51
CA TRP A 77 -2.74 9.01 -5.31
C TRP A 77 -4.03 8.28 -5.67
N TYR A 78 -4.27 7.16 -4.99
CA TYR A 78 -5.52 6.43 -5.01
C TYR A 78 -6.25 6.64 -3.68
N VAL A 79 -7.42 7.27 -3.72
CA VAL A 79 -8.31 7.37 -2.56
C VAL A 79 -9.14 6.09 -2.51
N VAL A 80 -8.85 5.22 -1.55
CA VAL A 80 -9.46 3.88 -1.43
C VAL A 80 -10.51 3.89 -0.32
N PRO A 81 -11.82 3.78 -0.62
CA PRO A 81 -12.86 3.57 0.37
C PRO A 81 -12.53 2.38 1.27
N SER A 82 -12.40 2.62 2.58
CA SER A 82 -11.77 1.67 3.51
C SER A 82 -12.65 1.28 4.68
N ASP A 83 -13.93 1.66 4.68
CA ASP A 83 -14.90 1.21 5.68
C ASP A 83 -15.05 -0.31 5.62
N ARG A 84 -15.12 -0.87 4.40
CA ARG A 84 -15.11 -2.32 4.20
C ARG A 84 -13.69 -2.83 3.98
N LYS A 85 -13.15 -3.53 4.98
CA LYS A 85 -11.78 -4.10 4.94
C LYS A 85 -11.54 -5.02 3.72
N TRP A 86 -12.54 -5.81 3.32
CA TRP A 86 -12.42 -6.70 2.17
C TRP A 86 -12.25 -5.91 0.86
N TYR A 87 -13.01 -4.82 0.70
CA TYR A 87 -12.96 -3.98 -0.50
C TYR A 87 -11.62 -3.25 -0.59
N ARG A 88 -11.17 -2.68 0.53
CA ARG A 88 -9.82 -2.11 0.65
C ARG A 88 -8.75 -3.10 0.21
N ASN A 89 -8.79 -4.33 0.73
CA ASN A 89 -7.80 -5.36 0.40
C ASN A 89 -7.85 -5.73 -1.09
N TRP A 90 -9.05 -5.87 -1.65
CA TRP A 90 -9.24 -6.14 -3.07
C TRP A 90 -8.70 -4.99 -3.94
N ALA A 91 -9.04 -3.74 -3.63
CA ALA A 91 -8.62 -2.58 -4.40
C ALA A 91 -7.10 -2.40 -4.41
N ILE A 92 -6.46 -2.48 -3.23
CA ILE A 92 -4.99 -2.39 -3.13
C ILE A 92 -4.33 -3.58 -3.85
N GLY A 93 -4.85 -4.80 -3.64
CA GLY A 93 -4.33 -5.99 -4.32
C GLY A 93 -4.43 -5.87 -5.85
N ARG A 94 -5.53 -5.30 -6.34
CA ARG A 94 -5.73 -5.07 -7.78
C ARG A 94 -4.74 -4.05 -8.33
N LEU A 95 -4.56 -2.91 -7.65
CA LEU A 95 -3.57 -1.89 -8.03
C LEU A 95 -2.16 -2.48 -8.11
N LEU A 96 -1.77 -3.29 -7.13
CA LEU A 96 -0.47 -3.95 -7.12
C LEU A 96 -0.31 -4.95 -8.27
N ILE A 97 -1.32 -5.79 -8.52
CA ILE A 97 -1.29 -6.77 -9.62
C ILE A 97 -1.19 -6.06 -10.97
N GLU A 98 -2.01 -5.04 -11.22
CA GLU A 98 -1.99 -4.29 -12.47
C GLU A 98 -0.61 -3.65 -12.69
N THR A 99 -0.08 -2.98 -11.66
CA THR A 99 1.25 -2.35 -11.74
C THR A 99 2.36 -3.36 -11.99
N LEU A 100 2.40 -4.46 -11.24
CA LEU A 100 3.43 -5.50 -11.42
C LEU A 100 3.29 -6.22 -12.77
N THR A 101 2.06 -6.33 -13.31
CA THR A 101 1.84 -6.90 -14.64
C THR A 101 2.39 -5.97 -15.72
N GLU A 102 2.15 -4.67 -15.61
CA GLU A 102 2.69 -3.66 -16.56
C GLU A 102 4.21 -3.55 -16.50
N MET A 103 4.80 -3.74 -15.31
CA MET A 103 6.26 -3.77 -15.14
C MET A 103 6.93 -4.99 -15.80
N ASP A 104 6.17 -6.04 -16.09
CA ASP A 104 6.62 -7.28 -16.74
C ASP A 104 7.96 -7.84 -16.21
N PRO A 105 8.12 -8.06 -14.89
CA PRO A 105 9.36 -8.58 -14.34
C PRO A 105 9.63 -10.00 -14.83
N GLN A 106 10.79 -10.21 -15.45
CA GLN A 106 11.23 -11.52 -15.92
C GLN A 106 12.08 -12.25 -14.89
N PHE A 107 12.02 -13.58 -14.90
CA PHE A 107 13.04 -14.38 -14.23
C PHE A 107 14.40 -14.11 -14.90
N PRO A 108 15.50 -14.02 -14.12
CA PRO A 108 16.82 -13.89 -14.71
C PRO A 108 17.15 -15.11 -15.56
N ALA A 109 17.88 -14.89 -16.66
CA ALA A 109 18.44 -15.99 -17.41
C ALA A 109 19.41 -16.78 -16.51
N PRO A 110 19.41 -18.13 -16.57
CA PRO A 110 20.41 -18.90 -15.86
C PRO A 110 21.81 -18.55 -16.38
N ASP A 111 22.79 -18.54 -15.48
CA ASP A 111 24.20 -18.36 -15.79
C ASP A 111 24.90 -19.69 -16.16
N TYR A 112 24.13 -20.76 -16.33
CA TYR A 112 24.55 -22.10 -16.72
C TYR A 112 23.65 -22.70 -17.80
N ASP A 113 24.17 -23.70 -18.53
CA ASP A 113 23.39 -24.52 -19.44
C ASP A 113 22.50 -25.51 -18.66
N VAL A 114 21.19 -25.29 -18.72
CA VAL A 114 20.18 -26.09 -18.03
C VAL A 114 20.18 -27.55 -18.50
N GLU A 115 20.38 -27.80 -19.80
CA GLU A 115 20.37 -29.15 -20.37
C GLU A 115 21.67 -29.89 -20.07
N GLU A 116 22.80 -29.19 -19.97
CA GLU A 116 24.03 -29.74 -19.41
C GLU A 116 23.83 -30.17 -17.95
N GLN A 117 23.30 -29.30 -17.08
CA GLN A 117 23.07 -29.65 -15.67
C GLN A 117 22.07 -30.80 -15.52
N ARG A 118 21.05 -30.86 -16.37
CA ARG A 118 20.09 -31.97 -16.42
C ARG A 118 20.80 -33.29 -16.73
N ARG A 119 21.65 -33.35 -17.76
CA ARG A 119 22.45 -34.55 -18.09
C ARG A 119 23.37 -34.96 -16.96
N ARG A 120 24.09 -34.01 -16.36
CA ARG A 120 24.99 -34.28 -15.22
C ARG A 120 24.28 -34.92 -14.03
N LEU A 121 23.01 -34.62 -13.79
CA LEU A 121 22.22 -35.22 -12.71
C LEU A 121 21.70 -36.62 -13.05
N THR A 122 21.40 -36.90 -14.31
CA THR A 122 20.85 -38.20 -14.74
C THR A 122 21.93 -39.24 -15.04
N ASP A 123 23.14 -38.81 -15.38
CA ASP A 123 24.24 -39.69 -15.83
C ASP A 123 25.10 -40.22 -14.67
N VAL A 124 24.84 -39.80 -13.42
CA VAL A 124 25.50 -40.37 -12.23
C VAL A 124 24.78 -41.66 -11.85
N THR A 125 25.33 -42.79 -12.31
CA THR A 125 25.09 -44.14 -11.79
C THR A 125 26.23 -44.54 -10.87
#